data_AF-A0A7S1KX17-F1
#
_entry.id   AF-A0A7S1KX17-F1
#
_cell.length_a   1.000
_cell.length_b   1.000
_cell.length_c   1.000
_cell.angle_alpha   90.00
_cell.angle_beta   90.00
_cell.angle_gamma   90.00
#
_symmetry.space_group_name_H-M   'P 1'
#
loop_
_entity.id
_entity.type
_entity.pdbx_description
1 polymer ?
#
loop_
_entity_poly.entity_id
_entity_poly.type
_entity_poly.pdbx_seq_one_letter_code
_entity_poly.pdbx_strand_id
1 'polypeptide(L)'
;GGEELSPMDVAAVSLDGLRRLIHAIHAKNPGVVIVVVALYPGTDGVLVDEESTLWIGAINAAVRAGLATEPNTIFANYSFPFGEEMFQTSKPGHPNCRGDKVIATAIVDALFRKGVLSRGLDLGDPTSCPAAAASNCSALSSPCCLRSAVCWPAADGSCAVYGPGQQNLKSGRVAIP
;
A
#
# COMPACT_ATOMS: atom_id res chain seq x y z
N GLY A 1 7.28 -34.02 -4.50
CA GLY A 1 6.61 -33.04 -5.38
C GLY A 1 5.54 -32.39 -4.55
N GLY A 2 5.64 -31.09 -4.29
CA GLY A 2 4.53 -30.32 -3.74
C GLY A 2 3.62 -29.94 -4.89
N GLU A 3 2.31 -30.13 -4.71
CA GLU A 3 1.30 -29.63 -5.64
C GLU A 3 1.33 -28.09 -5.60
N GLU A 4 1.45 -27.46 -6.76
CA GLU A 4 1.39 -26.00 -6.87
C GLU A 4 -0.06 -25.56 -6.65
N LEU A 5 -0.32 -24.91 -5.51
CA LEU A 5 -1.65 -24.44 -5.17
C LEU A 5 -2.03 -23.28 -6.09
N SER A 6 -3.29 -23.27 -6.58
CA SER A 6 -3.77 -22.11 -7.31
C SER A 6 -3.83 -20.89 -6.39
N PRO A 7 -3.76 -19.65 -6.93
CA PRO A 7 -3.94 -18.44 -6.14
C PRO A 7 -5.24 -18.45 -5.31
N MET A 8 -6.27 -19.14 -5.80
CA MET A 8 -7.55 -19.22 -5.10
C MET A 8 -7.53 -20.19 -3.92
N ASP A 9 -6.79 -21.28 -4.02
CA ASP A 9 -6.57 -22.20 -2.90
C ASP A 9 -5.75 -21.51 -1.79
N VAL A 10 -4.74 -20.73 -2.18
CA VAL A 10 -3.97 -19.89 -1.25
C VAL A 10 -4.88 -18.88 -0.53
N ALA A 11 -5.76 -18.20 -1.27
CA ALA A 11 -6.70 -17.27 -0.69
C ALA A 11 -7.67 -17.94 0.29
N ALA A 12 -8.20 -19.13 -0.05
CA ALA A 12 -9.13 -19.87 0.80
C ALA A 12 -8.48 -20.27 2.14
N VAL A 13 -7.28 -20.87 2.10
CA VAL A 13 -6.53 -21.26 3.30
C VAL A 13 -6.18 -20.03 4.14
N SER A 14 -5.75 -18.94 3.49
CA SER A 14 -5.42 -17.69 4.17
C SER A 14 -6.63 -17.08 4.86
N LEU A 15 -7.80 -17.11 4.22
CA LEU A 15 -9.04 -16.54 4.76
C LEU A 15 -9.49 -17.26 6.03
N ASP A 16 -9.46 -18.58 6.06
CA ASP A 16 -9.84 -19.34 7.25
C ASP A 16 -8.90 -19.07 8.43
N GLY A 17 -7.60 -19.00 8.17
CA GLY A 17 -6.60 -18.60 9.16
C GLY A 17 -6.83 -17.18 9.69
N LEU A 18 -7.07 -16.23 8.78
CA LEU A 18 -7.35 -14.83 9.12
C LEU A 18 -8.61 -14.69 9.97
N ARG A 19 -9.71 -15.35 9.60
CA ARG A 19 -10.96 -15.32 10.38
C ARG A 19 -10.76 -15.88 11.79
N ARG A 20 -10.06 -17.01 11.92
CA ARG A 20 -9.73 -17.58 13.24
C ARG A 20 -8.94 -16.60 14.09
N LEU A 21 -7.96 -15.91 13.50
CA LEU A 21 -7.17 -14.88 14.19
C LEU A 21 -8.05 -13.69 14.61
N ILE A 22 -8.87 -13.17 13.70
CA ILE A 22 -9.83 -12.08 13.95
C ILE A 22 -10.74 -12.43 15.12
N HIS A 23 -11.41 -13.58 15.07
CA HIS A 23 -12.27 -14.05 16.14
C HIS A 23 -11.53 -14.21 17.46
N ALA A 24 -10.29 -14.74 17.45
CA ALA A 24 -9.49 -14.88 18.66
C ALA A 24 -9.12 -13.52 19.28
N ILE A 25 -8.87 -12.49 18.45
CA ILE A 25 -8.62 -11.12 18.91
C ILE A 25 -9.92 -10.53 19.49
N HIS A 26 -11.05 -10.63 18.78
CA HIS A 26 -12.33 -10.10 19.25
C HIS A 26 -12.87 -10.80 20.50
N ALA A 27 -12.58 -12.10 20.67
CA ALA A 27 -12.90 -12.82 21.90
C ALA A 27 -12.19 -12.22 23.13
N LYS A 28 -11.01 -11.62 22.94
CA LYS A 28 -10.27 -10.91 24.01
C LYS A 28 -10.70 -9.46 24.15
N ASN A 29 -11.01 -8.78 23.04
CA ASN A 29 -11.48 -7.41 23.04
C ASN A 29 -12.45 -7.18 21.87
N PRO A 30 -13.77 -7.22 22.09
CA PRO A 30 -14.74 -7.07 21.00
C PRO A 30 -14.79 -5.64 20.43
N GLY A 31 -14.24 -4.65 21.14
CA GLY A 31 -14.21 -3.25 20.70
C GLY A 31 -13.01 -2.90 19.81
N VAL A 32 -12.06 -3.80 19.60
CA VAL A 32 -10.90 -3.50 18.76
C VAL A 32 -11.26 -3.53 17.28
N VAL A 33 -10.74 -2.56 16.53
CA VAL A 33 -10.80 -2.56 15.08
C VAL A 33 -9.56 -3.23 14.50
N ILE A 34 -9.77 -4.18 13.61
CA ILE A 34 -8.69 -4.92 12.94
C ILE A 34 -8.59 -4.41 11.50
N VAL A 35 -7.40 -3.97 11.11
CA VAL A 35 -7.11 -3.62 9.72
C VAL A 35 -6.33 -4.77 9.09
N VAL A 36 -6.93 -5.40 8.09
CA VAL A 36 -6.25 -6.34 7.20
C VAL A 36 -5.75 -5.55 6.00
N VAL A 37 -4.45 -5.56 5.80
CA VAL A 37 -3.78 -4.81 4.73
C VAL A 37 -3.66 -5.71 3.51
N ALA A 38 -3.98 -5.19 2.32
CA ALA A 38 -3.77 -5.92 1.08
C ALA A 38 -2.30 -6.37 0.96
N LEU A 39 -2.07 -7.54 0.37
CA LEU A 39 -0.75 -8.03 0.02
C LEU A 39 -0.20 -7.18 -1.15
N TYR A 40 1.03 -6.71 -1.06
CA TYR A 40 1.68 -5.98 -2.16
C TYR A 40 2.25 -6.96 -3.20
N PRO A 41 2.37 -6.55 -4.49
CA PRO A 41 2.90 -7.40 -5.55
C PRO A 41 4.34 -7.85 -5.30
N GLY A 42 4.79 -8.86 -6.06
CA GLY A 42 6.20 -9.22 -6.14
C GLY A 42 7.04 -8.11 -6.79
N THR A 43 8.33 -8.39 -6.95
CA THR A 43 9.28 -7.43 -7.51
C THR A 43 10.23 -8.07 -8.51
N ASP A 44 10.57 -7.31 -9.55
CA ASP A 44 11.74 -7.52 -10.39
C ASP A 44 12.81 -6.50 -9.99
N GLY A 45 13.73 -6.93 -9.13
CA GLY A 45 14.75 -6.05 -8.52
C GLY A 45 14.15 -5.02 -7.57
N VAL A 46 13.98 -3.78 -8.06
CA VAL A 46 13.36 -2.66 -7.32
C VAL A 46 11.98 -2.27 -7.88
N LEU A 47 11.60 -2.87 -9.01
CA LEU A 47 10.40 -2.54 -9.76
C LEU A 47 9.24 -3.44 -9.34
N VAL A 48 8.02 -2.95 -9.56
CA VAL A 48 6.79 -3.73 -9.41
C VAL A 48 6.65 -4.69 -10.58
N ASP A 49 6.56 -5.97 -10.28
CA ASP A 49 6.35 -7.03 -11.26
C ASP A 49 4.88 -7.10 -11.73
N GLU A 50 4.68 -7.17 -13.05
CA GLU A 50 3.35 -7.15 -13.66
C GLU A 50 2.56 -8.43 -13.36
N GLU A 51 3.23 -9.58 -13.51
CA GLU A 51 2.60 -10.89 -13.38
C GLU A 51 2.04 -11.06 -11.96
N SER A 52 2.84 -10.70 -10.97
CA SER A 52 2.43 -10.74 -9.56
C SER A 52 1.33 -9.76 -9.21
N THR A 53 1.24 -8.62 -9.89
CA THR A 53 0.14 -7.65 -9.69
C THR A 53 -1.22 -8.27 -10.00
N LEU A 54 -1.31 -9.11 -11.04
CA LEU A 54 -2.58 -9.73 -11.45
C LEU A 54 -3.07 -10.77 -10.42
N TRP A 55 -2.24 -11.77 -10.08
CA TRP A 55 -2.70 -12.84 -9.19
C TRP A 55 -2.81 -12.37 -7.74
N ILE A 56 -1.95 -11.46 -7.27
CA ILE A 56 -2.09 -10.84 -5.94
C ILE A 56 -3.35 -9.96 -5.86
N GLY A 57 -3.69 -9.27 -6.95
CA GLY A 57 -4.98 -8.57 -7.07
C GLY A 57 -6.17 -9.49 -6.86
N ALA A 58 -6.15 -10.69 -7.46
CA ALA A 58 -7.21 -11.69 -7.28
C ALA A 58 -7.29 -12.20 -5.83
N ILE A 59 -6.14 -12.50 -5.19
CA ILE A 59 -6.09 -12.90 -3.78
C ILE A 59 -6.66 -11.80 -2.88
N ASN A 60 -6.21 -10.56 -3.05
CA ASN A 60 -6.69 -9.43 -2.26
C ASN A 60 -8.21 -9.21 -2.42
N ALA A 61 -8.73 -9.33 -3.63
CA ALA A 61 -10.17 -9.24 -3.89
C ALA A 61 -10.94 -10.36 -3.17
N ALA A 62 -10.44 -11.60 -3.22
CA ALA A 62 -11.05 -12.74 -2.54
C ALA A 62 -11.02 -12.60 -1.02
N VAL A 63 -9.87 -12.21 -0.45
CA VAL A 63 -9.73 -11.95 1.00
C VAL A 63 -10.66 -10.83 1.43
N ARG A 64 -10.71 -9.72 0.69
CA ARG A 64 -11.63 -8.61 0.97
C ARG A 64 -13.09 -9.06 0.98
N ALA A 65 -13.50 -9.84 -0.02
CA ALA A 65 -14.86 -10.37 -0.08
C ALA A 65 -15.16 -11.33 1.08
N GLY A 66 -14.20 -12.21 1.40
CA GLY A 66 -14.31 -13.15 2.51
C GLY A 66 -14.41 -12.49 3.88
N LEU A 67 -13.76 -11.34 4.08
CA LEU A 67 -13.79 -10.60 5.34
C LEU A 67 -14.98 -9.64 5.46
N ALA A 68 -15.85 -9.53 4.44
CA ALA A 68 -16.93 -8.54 4.41
C ALA A 68 -17.96 -8.70 5.56
N THR A 69 -18.10 -9.91 6.10
CA THR A 69 -19.01 -10.22 7.21
C THR A 69 -18.35 -10.14 8.58
N GLU A 70 -17.02 -9.94 8.65
CA GLU A 70 -16.30 -9.89 9.91
C GLU A 70 -16.55 -8.57 10.65
N PRO A 71 -17.05 -8.60 11.90
CA PRO A 71 -17.33 -7.38 12.65
C PRO A 71 -16.04 -6.61 12.91
N ASN A 72 -16.12 -5.28 12.99
CA ASN A 72 -14.99 -4.40 13.31
C ASN A 72 -13.69 -4.70 12.54
N THR A 73 -13.83 -5.24 11.32
CA THR A 73 -12.72 -5.55 10.43
C THR A 73 -12.78 -4.63 9.21
N ILE A 74 -11.62 -4.12 8.81
CA ILE A 74 -11.47 -3.24 7.65
C ILE A 74 -10.42 -3.86 6.74
N PHE A 75 -10.69 -3.88 5.44
CA PHE A 75 -9.67 -4.22 4.45
C PHE A 75 -9.09 -2.95 3.82
N ALA A 76 -7.81 -2.67 4.07
CA ALA A 76 -7.09 -1.54 3.50
C ALA A 76 -6.50 -1.93 2.14
N ASN A 77 -7.20 -1.54 1.07
CA ASN A 77 -6.82 -1.87 -0.30
C ASN A 77 -5.96 -0.76 -0.93
N TYR A 78 -4.98 -1.15 -1.72
CA TYR A 78 -4.13 -0.27 -2.52
C TYR A 78 -3.66 -0.98 -3.79
N SER A 79 -3.05 -0.24 -4.71
CA SER A 79 -2.38 -0.78 -5.89
C SER A 79 -1.03 -0.12 -6.06
N PHE A 80 -0.04 -0.90 -6.48
CA PHE A 80 1.23 -0.37 -6.93
C PHE A 80 1.20 -0.25 -8.46
N PRO A 81 1.71 0.85 -9.03
CA PRO A 81 1.87 0.96 -10.48
C PRO A 81 2.97 0.01 -10.97
N PHE A 82 2.68 -0.74 -12.04
CA PHE A 82 3.64 -1.61 -12.70
C PHE A 82 4.88 -0.84 -13.17
N GLY A 83 6.05 -1.47 -13.09
CA GLY A 83 7.29 -0.93 -13.65
C GLY A 83 7.88 0.26 -12.88
N GLU A 84 7.27 0.64 -11.76
CA GLU A 84 7.74 1.73 -10.91
C GLU A 84 8.61 1.22 -9.76
N GLU A 85 9.58 2.04 -9.34
CA GLU A 85 10.48 1.75 -8.23
C GLU A 85 9.76 1.84 -6.88
N MET A 86 9.18 0.73 -6.41
CA MET A 86 8.47 0.65 -5.13
C MET A 86 9.21 -0.14 -4.07
N PHE A 87 10.35 -0.75 -4.39
CA PHE A 87 11.10 -1.62 -3.48
C PHE A 87 12.51 -1.09 -3.19
N GLN A 88 13.11 -1.59 -2.11
CA GLN A 88 14.44 -1.20 -1.66
C GLN A 88 15.53 -1.96 -2.41
N THR A 89 16.59 -1.26 -2.81
CA THR A 89 17.81 -1.89 -3.36
C THR A 89 18.55 -2.72 -2.31
N SER A 90 18.52 -2.32 -1.04
CA SER A 90 19.27 -2.95 0.05
C SER A 90 18.60 -4.19 0.65
N LYS A 91 17.28 -4.34 0.43
CA LYS A 91 16.47 -5.47 0.93
C LYS A 91 15.41 -5.84 -0.12
N PRO A 92 15.70 -6.82 -0.97
CA PRO A 92 14.75 -7.28 -2.00
C PRO A 92 13.39 -7.63 -1.40
N GLY A 93 12.32 -7.23 -2.08
CA GLY A 93 10.93 -7.50 -1.67
C GLY A 93 10.39 -6.61 -0.54
N HIS A 94 11.20 -5.70 0.02
CA HIS A 94 10.73 -4.72 0.99
C HIS A 94 10.34 -3.41 0.29
N PRO A 95 9.16 -2.82 0.58
CA PRO A 95 8.79 -1.52 0.05
C PRO A 95 9.80 -0.42 0.43
N ASN A 96 10.05 0.51 -0.50
CA ASN A 96 10.78 1.74 -0.22
C ASN A 96 9.81 2.83 0.28
N CYS A 97 10.28 4.06 0.48
CA CYS A 97 9.43 5.16 0.97
C CYS A 97 8.21 5.47 0.08
N ARG A 98 8.26 5.18 -1.22
CA ARG A 98 7.12 5.32 -2.14
C ARG A 98 6.08 4.24 -1.85
N GLY A 99 6.51 2.98 -1.79
CA GLY A 99 5.65 1.85 -1.45
C GLY A 99 5.03 1.98 -0.06
N ASP A 100 5.84 2.36 0.94
CA ASP A 100 5.38 2.63 2.31
C ASP A 100 4.33 3.74 2.35
N LYS A 101 4.51 4.83 1.58
CA LYS A 101 3.52 5.91 1.47
C LYS A 101 2.19 5.36 0.94
N VAL A 102 2.21 4.57 -0.13
CA VAL A 102 1.00 4.01 -0.72
C VAL A 102 0.24 3.15 0.30
N ILE A 103 0.96 2.26 1.00
CA ILE A 103 0.39 1.38 2.03
C ILE A 103 -0.19 2.20 3.18
N ALA A 104 0.59 3.14 3.74
CA ALA A 104 0.17 3.97 4.87
C ALA A 104 -1.05 4.84 4.51
N THR A 105 -1.07 5.40 3.30
CA THR A 105 -2.18 6.22 2.80
C THR A 105 -3.47 5.41 2.75
N ALA A 106 -3.42 4.16 2.26
CA ALA A 106 -4.58 3.28 2.21
C ALA A 106 -5.08 2.87 3.59
N ILE A 107 -4.18 2.63 4.55
CA ILE A 107 -4.54 2.32 5.94
C ILE A 107 -5.26 3.51 6.59
N VAL A 108 -4.70 4.72 6.45
CA VAL A 108 -5.27 5.94 7.03
C VAL A 108 -6.63 6.25 6.41
N ASP A 109 -6.77 6.16 5.09
CA ASP A 109 -8.05 6.35 4.39
C ASP A 109 -9.10 5.32 4.86
N ALA A 110 -8.72 4.05 4.97
CA ALA A 110 -9.62 2.99 5.40
C ALA A 110 -10.10 3.18 6.86
N LEU A 111 -9.19 3.56 7.77
CA LEU A 111 -9.51 3.87 9.16
C LEU A 111 -10.42 5.10 9.29
N PHE A 112 -10.15 6.15 8.51
CA PHE A 112 -10.98 7.35 8.47
C PHE A 112 -12.38 7.05 7.95
N ARG A 113 -12.51 6.32 6.84
CA ARG A 113 -13.82 5.93 6.27
C ARG A 113 -14.66 5.06 7.22
N LYS A 114 -14.02 4.26 8.08
CA LYS A 114 -14.71 3.49 9.12
C LYS A 114 -15.07 4.34 10.36
N GLY A 115 -14.63 5.59 10.43
CA GLY A 115 -14.88 6.48 11.57
C GLY A 115 -13.99 6.19 12.78
N VAL A 116 -12.90 5.44 12.60
CA VAL A 116 -11.93 5.18 13.68
C VAL A 116 -11.05 6.40 13.92
N LEU A 117 -10.63 7.04 12.83
CA LEU A 117 -9.94 8.32 12.89
C LEU A 117 -10.94 9.46 12.73
N SER A 118 -10.77 10.51 13.52
CA SER A 118 -11.60 11.72 13.43
C SER A 118 -11.23 12.61 12.24
N ARG A 119 -10.03 12.42 11.67
CA ARG A 119 -9.51 13.15 10.50
C ARG A 119 -8.80 12.18 9.56
N GLY A 120 -9.03 12.38 8.27
CA GLY A 120 -8.40 11.60 7.21
C GLY A 120 -7.39 12.41 6.42
N LEU A 121 -6.95 11.82 5.32
CA LEU A 121 -6.18 12.50 4.29
C LEU A 121 -7.16 13.08 3.27
N ASP A 122 -6.89 14.30 2.78
CA ASP A 122 -7.62 14.87 1.66
C ASP A 122 -7.12 14.22 0.37
N LEU A 123 -7.62 13.01 0.08
CA LEU A 123 -7.22 12.25 -1.10
C LEU A 123 -8.13 12.58 -2.26
N GLY A 124 -7.53 12.80 -3.43
CA GLY A 124 -8.28 12.96 -4.66
C GLY A 124 -9.12 11.73 -5.00
N ASP A 125 -10.07 11.88 -5.92
CA ASP A 125 -10.86 10.74 -6.39
C ASP A 125 -9.95 9.75 -7.16
N PRO A 126 -10.04 8.43 -6.90
CA PRO A 126 -9.16 7.44 -7.52
C PRO A 126 -9.32 7.33 -9.05
N THR A 127 -10.44 7.77 -9.62
CA THR A 127 -10.67 7.77 -11.07
C THR A 127 -10.06 9.01 -11.75
N SER A 128 -10.04 10.16 -11.07
CA SER A 128 -9.45 11.40 -11.60
C SER A 128 -7.98 11.61 -11.20
N CYS A 129 -7.50 10.91 -10.16
CA CYS A 129 -6.13 10.93 -9.67
C CYS A 129 -5.55 9.50 -9.63
N PRO A 130 -5.25 8.85 -10.78
CA PRO A 130 -4.71 7.50 -10.77
C PRO A 130 -3.36 7.46 -10.04
N ALA A 131 -3.15 6.42 -9.21
CA ALA A 131 -1.92 6.27 -8.42
C ALA A 131 -0.63 6.24 -9.28
N ALA A 132 -0.73 5.81 -10.54
CA ALA A 132 0.35 5.68 -11.51
C ALA A 132 0.64 6.97 -12.31
N ALA A 133 -0.24 7.96 -12.27
CA ALA A 133 -0.32 8.97 -13.33
C ALA A 133 0.16 10.34 -12.87
N ALA A 134 1.47 10.57 -12.94
CA ALA A 134 1.98 11.88 -13.32
C ALA A 134 3.46 11.80 -13.71
N SER A 135 3.74 11.89 -15.01
CA SER A 135 5.06 12.33 -15.48
C SER A 135 5.36 13.78 -15.08
N ASN A 136 4.34 14.53 -14.65
CA ASN A 136 4.43 15.90 -14.19
C ASN A 136 3.73 16.10 -12.83
N CYS A 137 4.44 15.80 -11.74
CA CYS A 137 3.92 15.99 -10.38
C CYS A 137 3.50 17.44 -10.12
N SER A 138 4.23 18.43 -10.67
CA SER A 138 3.93 19.86 -10.42
C SER A 138 2.55 20.31 -10.93
N ALA A 139 1.93 19.57 -11.84
CA ALA A 139 0.58 19.84 -12.34
C ALA A 139 -0.54 19.21 -11.49
N LEU A 140 -0.19 18.37 -10.49
CA LEU A 140 -1.18 17.72 -9.64
C LEU A 140 -1.72 18.67 -8.58
N SER A 141 -3.02 18.59 -8.34
CA SER A 141 -3.62 19.13 -7.12
C SER A 141 -3.06 18.42 -5.88
N SER A 142 -3.06 19.08 -4.73
CA SER A 142 -2.60 18.48 -3.48
C SER A 142 -3.29 17.14 -3.16
N PRO A 143 -4.61 16.97 -3.37
CA PRO A 143 -5.26 15.68 -3.17
C PRO A 143 -4.80 14.58 -4.14
N CYS A 144 -4.56 14.90 -5.42
CA CYS A 144 -3.98 13.95 -6.37
C CYS A 144 -2.53 13.61 -5.99
N CYS A 145 -1.75 14.59 -5.52
CA CYS A 145 -0.37 14.39 -5.10
C CYS A 145 -0.24 13.41 -3.92
N LEU A 146 -1.15 13.54 -2.94
CA LEU A 146 -1.22 12.63 -1.80
C LEU A 146 -1.55 11.20 -2.24
N ARG A 147 -2.45 11.04 -3.21
CA ARG A 147 -2.82 9.72 -3.77
C ARG A 147 -1.74 9.12 -4.69
N SER A 148 -0.96 9.94 -5.37
CA SER A 148 0.07 9.47 -6.31
C SER A 148 1.14 8.61 -5.62
N ALA A 149 1.51 7.51 -6.25
CA ALA A 149 2.59 6.65 -5.80
C ALA A 149 3.98 7.22 -6.16
N VAL A 150 4.06 8.05 -7.20
CA VAL A 150 5.31 8.55 -7.79
C VAL A 150 5.58 10.03 -7.47
N CYS A 151 4.63 10.71 -6.84
CA CYS A 151 4.77 12.09 -6.39
C CYS A 151 4.63 12.21 -4.87
N TRP A 152 5.09 13.33 -4.30
CA TRP A 152 4.96 13.62 -2.87
C TRP A 152 4.71 15.12 -2.63
N PRO A 153 3.95 15.48 -1.58
CA PRO A 153 3.76 16.87 -1.21
C PRO A 153 5.03 17.41 -0.56
N ALA A 154 5.66 18.39 -1.20
CA ALA A 154 6.82 19.09 -0.68
C ALA A 154 6.45 20.02 0.49
N ALA A 155 7.47 20.43 1.26
CA ALA A 155 7.29 21.27 2.43
C ALA A 155 6.71 22.66 2.09
N ASP A 156 6.90 23.13 0.86
CA ASP A 156 6.33 24.38 0.33
C ASP A 156 4.89 24.21 -0.18
N GLY A 157 4.30 23.02 -0.03
CA GLY A 157 2.96 22.69 -0.49
C GLY A 157 2.87 22.33 -1.98
N SER A 158 3.99 22.39 -2.72
CA SER A 158 4.05 21.93 -4.11
C SER A 158 4.02 20.40 -4.19
N CYS A 159 3.72 19.87 -5.37
CA CYS A 159 3.80 18.45 -5.63
C CYS A 159 5.08 18.13 -6.42
N ALA A 160 5.96 17.33 -5.83
CA ALA A 160 7.26 17.02 -6.40
C ALA A 160 7.38 15.54 -6.78
N VAL A 161 8.24 15.25 -7.76
CA VAL A 161 8.64 13.88 -8.08
C VAL A 161 9.53 13.37 -6.94
N TYR A 162 9.42 12.09 -6.61
CA TYR A 162 10.42 11.47 -5.74
C TYR A 162 11.80 11.54 -6.40
N GLY A 163 12.78 12.07 -5.68
CA GLY A 163 14.17 12.04 -6.13
C GLY A 163 14.71 10.60 -6.21
N PRO A 164 15.85 10.40 -6.88
CA PRO A 164 16.64 9.19 -6.71
C PRO A 164 17.04 9.14 -5.23
N GLY A 165 16.43 8.23 -4.46
CA GLY A 165 16.70 8.09 -3.03
C GLY A 165 18.20 8.08 -2.77
N GLN A 166 18.68 8.61 -1.64
CA GLN A 166 20.08 8.95 -1.42
C GLN A 166 21.10 7.92 -1.95
N GLN A 167 21.59 8.14 -3.18
CA GLN A 167 22.69 7.36 -3.74
C GLN A 167 24.05 7.84 -3.21
N ASN A 168 24.08 8.89 -2.37
CA ASN A 168 25.29 9.62 -1.97
C ASN A 168 25.48 9.85 -0.46
N LEU A 169 25.24 8.86 0.40
CA LEU A 169 25.86 8.83 1.75
C LEU A 169 27.12 7.95 1.82
N LYS A 170 27.84 7.85 0.69
CA LYS A 170 29.21 7.33 0.63
C LYS A 170 30.17 8.31 -0.06
N SER A 171 30.09 9.60 0.23
CA SER A 171 31.29 10.47 0.30
C SER A 171 30.87 11.89 0.66
N GLY A 172 31.41 12.43 1.74
CA GLY A 172 31.34 13.87 1.99
C GLY A 172 30.89 14.19 3.40
N ARG A 173 31.87 14.58 4.22
CA ARG A 173 31.66 15.27 5.48
C ARG A 173 30.70 16.43 5.26
N VAL A 174 29.70 16.54 6.12
CA VAL A 174 28.91 17.75 6.26
C VAL A 174 29.85 18.87 6.71
N ALA A 175 30.04 19.89 5.87
CA ALA A 175 30.44 21.21 6.36
C ALA A 175 29.14 21.97 6.62
N ILE A 176 28.84 22.18 7.90
CA ILE A 176 27.79 23.11 8.35
C ILE A 176 28.47 24.49 8.46
N PRO A 177 27.91 25.57 7.89
CA PRO A 177 28.34 26.93 8.22
C PRO A 177 28.02 27.29 9.68
#